data_AF-A0A2V9Q0F4-F1
#
_entry.id   AF-A0A2V9Q0F4-F1
#
_cell.length_a   1.000
_cell.length_b   1.000
_cell.length_c   1.000
_cell.angle_alpha   90.00
_cell.angle_beta   90.00
_cell.angle_gamma   90.00
#
_symmetry.space_group_name_H-M   'P 1'
#
loop_
_entity.id
_entity.type
_entity.pdbx_description
1 polymer ?
#
loop_
_entity_poly.entity_id
_entity_poly.type
_entity_poly.pdbx_seq_one_letter_code
_entity_poly.pdbx_strand_id
1 'polypeptide(L)'
;DEKAAEALIQAALKQATVVPLSVAQKAFEVGQIAQTLGPITNPNMKSDVTTALALARAAITGALANVEINLASLKDETFAADVRNQARLLTL
;
A
#
# COMPACT_ATOMS: atom_id res chain seq x y z
N ASP A 1 8.24 -8.25 -32.57
CA ASP A 1 6.95 -7.58 -32.81
C ASP A 1 6.73 -6.60 -31.67
N GLU A 2 6.53 -5.32 -32.00
CA GLU A 2 6.49 -4.21 -31.04
C GLU A 2 5.29 -4.31 -30.10
N LYS A 3 4.13 -4.77 -30.60
CA LYS A 3 2.91 -4.94 -29.79
C LYS A 3 3.07 -6.02 -28.72
N ALA A 4 3.76 -7.11 -29.04
CA ALA A 4 4.03 -8.17 -28.08
C ALA A 4 4.96 -7.70 -26.96
N ALA A 5 5.98 -6.89 -27.29
CA ALA A 5 6.88 -6.31 -26.30
C ALA A 5 6.13 -5.32 -25.37
N GLU A 6 5.26 -4.49 -25.93
CA GLU A 6 4.43 -3.57 -25.15
C GLU A 6 3.49 -4.30 -24.18
N ALA A 7 2.83 -5.38 -24.64
CA ALA A 7 1.96 -6.19 -23.79
C ALA A 7 2.71 -6.80 -22.58
N LEU A 8 3.95 -7.25 -22.79
CA LEU A 8 4.81 -7.76 -21.72
C LEU A 8 5.19 -6.67 -20.71
N ILE A 9 5.49 -5.46 -21.18
CA ILE A 9 5.78 -4.31 -20.31
C ILE A 9 4.56 -3.97 -19.45
N GLN A 10 3.36 -3.90 -20.05
CA GLN A 10 2.13 -3.59 -19.32
C GLN A 10 1.79 -4.68 -18.29
N ALA A 11 2.00 -5.97 -18.62
CA ALA A 11 1.84 -7.06 -17.68
C ALA A 11 2.82 -6.98 -16.50
N ALA A 12 4.10 -6.69 -16.78
CA ALA A 12 5.11 -6.50 -15.75
C ALA A 12 4.79 -5.31 -14.83
N LEU A 13 4.26 -4.22 -15.41
CA LEU A 13 3.89 -3.03 -14.65
C LEU A 13 2.68 -3.26 -13.73
N LYS A 14 1.68 -4.05 -14.18
CA LYS A 14 0.59 -4.50 -13.30
C LYS A 14 1.14 -5.29 -12.12
N GLN A 15 2.04 -6.24 -12.36
CA GLN A 15 2.67 -7.01 -11.30
C GLN A 15 3.49 -6.12 -10.35
N ALA A 16 4.24 -5.15 -10.90
CA ALA A 16 5.00 -4.18 -10.13
C ALA A 16 4.11 -3.27 -9.27
N THR A 17 2.85 -3.06 -9.65
CA THR A 17 1.85 -2.31 -8.87
C THR A 17 1.31 -3.11 -7.69
N VAL A 18 1.14 -4.43 -7.85
CA VAL A 18 0.55 -5.29 -6.82
C VAL A 18 1.42 -5.37 -5.56
N VAL A 19 2.75 -5.40 -5.72
CA VAL A 19 3.69 -5.50 -4.59
C VAL A 19 3.56 -4.32 -3.61
N PRO A 20 3.72 -3.05 -4.02
CA PRO A 20 3.55 -1.92 -3.11
C PRO A 20 2.10 -1.79 -2.60
N LEU A 21 1.08 -2.14 -3.38
CA LEU A 21 -0.30 -2.18 -2.87
C LEU A 21 -0.43 -3.18 -1.69
N SER A 22 0.14 -4.37 -1.82
CA SER A 22 0.18 -5.35 -0.73
C SER A 22 0.94 -4.85 0.49
N VAL A 23 2.02 -4.09 0.32
CA VAL A 23 2.75 -3.46 1.44
C VAL A 23 1.86 -2.47 2.16
N ALA A 24 1.13 -1.61 1.45
CA ALA A 24 0.19 -0.66 2.04
C ALA A 24 -0.94 -1.39 2.81
N GLN A 25 -1.50 -2.46 2.25
CA GLN A 25 -2.54 -3.26 2.89
C GLN A 25 -2.06 -3.90 4.20
N LYS A 26 -0.85 -4.46 4.20
CA LYS A 26 -0.27 -5.07 5.40
C LYS A 26 0.15 -4.05 6.45
N ALA A 27 0.68 -2.90 6.03
CA ALA A 27 0.95 -1.79 6.95
C ALA A 27 -0.33 -1.24 7.58
N PHE A 28 -1.43 -1.16 6.82
CA PHE A 28 -2.75 -0.81 7.34
C PHE A 28 -3.25 -1.80 8.39
N GLU A 29 -3.16 -3.11 8.13
CA GLU A 29 -3.50 -4.17 9.09
C GLU A 29 -2.69 -4.02 10.40
N VAL A 30 -1.38 -3.81 10.30
CA VAL A 30 -0.51 -3.54 11.47
C VAL A 30 -0.97 -2.29 12.23
N GLY A 31 -1.31 -1.22 11.52
CA GLY A 31 -1.82 0.01 12.12
C GLY A 31 -3.14 -0.20 12.87
N GLN A 32 -4.07 -0.97 12.29
CA GLN A 32 -5.33 -1.30 12.96
C GLN A 32 -5.09 -2.09 14.25
N ILE A 33 -4.22 -3.10 14.20
CA ILE A 33 -3.83 -3.87 15.39
C ILE A 33 -3.23 -2.93 16.45
N ALA A 34 -2.30 -2.05 16.08
CA ALA A 34 -1.70 -1.11 17.01
C ALA A 34 -2.71 -0.14 17.63
N GLN A 35 -3.72 0.34 16.88
CA GLN A 35 -4.81 1.15 17.42
C GLN A 35 -5.65 0.38 18.45
N THR A 36 -5.95 -0.90 18.18
CA THR A 36 -6.71 -1.75 19.13
C THR A 36 -5.94 -2.06 20.41
N LEU A 37 -4.60 -2.11 20.34
CA LEU A 37 -3.75 -2.33 21.52
C LEU A 37 -3.66 -1.10 22.42
N GLY A 38 -3.72 0.11 21.87
CA GLY A 38 -3.53 1.37 22.62
C GLY A 38 -4.28 1.45 23.95
N PRO A 39 -5.60 1.15 24.00
CA PRO A 39 -6.39 1.21 25.23
C PRO A 39 -6.11 0.11 26.27
N ILE A 40 -5.55 -1.03 25.83
CA ILE A 40 -5.38 -2.24 26.67
C ILE A 40 -3.91 -2.57 26.98
N THR A 41 -2.97 -1.80 26.42
CA THR A 41 -1.54 -2.05 26.54
C THR A 41 -1.00 -1.64 27.92
N ASN A 42 0.00 -2.39 28.39
CA ASN A 42 0.76 -2.02 29.59
C ASN A 42 1.38 -0.61 29.42
N PRO A 43 1.30 0.30 30.41
CA PRO A 43 1.92 1.63 30.32
C PRO A 43 3.39 1.62 29.86
N ASN A 44 4.15 0.58 30.20
CA ASN A 44 5.56 0.42 29.80
C ASN A 44 5.75 0.13 28.30
N MET A 45 4.70 -0.25 27.57
CA MET A 45 4.74 -0.56 26.13
C MET A 45 4.11 0.55 25.26
N LYS A 46 3.74 1.69 25.86
CA LYS A 46 3.08 2.79 25.14
C LYS A 46 3.98 3.37 24.02
N SER A 47 5.28 3.44 24.25
CA SER A 47 6.25 3.87 23.24
C SER A 47 6.27 2.92 22.04
N ASP A 48 6.16 1.62 22.27
CA ASP A 48 6.20 0.62 21.20
C ASP A 48 4.95 0.70 20.32
N VAL A 49 3.77 0.87 20.92
CA VAL A 49 2.52 1.13 20.19
C VAL A 49 2.60 2.42 19.37
N THR A 50 3.19 3.47 19.96
CA THR A 50 3.39 4.75 19.26
C THR A 50 4.31 4.58 18.05
N THR A 51 5.43 3.88 18.22
CA THR A 51 6.39 3.57 17.16
C THR A 51 5.74 2.72 16.06
N ALA A 52 4.98 1.69 16.41
CA ALA A 52 4.28 0.83 15.45
C ALA A 52 3.30 1.63 14.58
N LEU A 53 2.50 2.52 15.17
CA LEU A 53 1.58 3.40 14.44
C LEU A 53 2.32 4.36 13.51
N ALA A 54 3.42 4.96 13.96
CA ALA A 54 4.23 5.87 13.13
C ALA A 54 4.83 5.14 11.92
N LEU A 55 5.39 3.95 12.13
CA LEU A 55 5.95 3.12 11.07
C LEU A 55 4.89 2.65 10.07
N ALA A 56 3.72 2.22 10.57
CA ALA A 56 2.59 1.84 9.72
C ALA A 56 2.15 2.99 8.81
N ARG A 57 1.99 4.21 9.36
CA ARG A 57 1.64 5.40 8.59
C ARG A 57 2.69 5.74 7.52
N ALA A 58 3.97 5.70 7.88
CA ALA A 58 5.05 5.96 6.93
C ALA A 58 5.10 4.91 5.79
N ALA A 59 4.93 3.63 6.14
CA ALA A 59 4.92 2.53 5.18
C ALA A 59 3.75 2.63 4.20
N ILE A 60 2.54 2.94 4.68
CA ILE A 60 1.37 3.20 3.81
C ILE A 60 1.69 4.33 2.84
N THR A 61 2.14 5.48 3.33
CA THR A 61 2.43 6.66 2.49
C THR A 61 3.46 6.34 1.41
N GLY A 62 4.59 5.72 1.77
CA GLY A 62 5.64 5.38 0.81
C GLY A 62 5.19 4.32 -0.19
N ALA A 63 4.47 3.30 0.26
CA ALA A 63 3.96 2.25 -0.62
C ALA A 63 2.92 2.79 -1.62
N LEU A 64 1.99 3.64 -1.18
CA LEU A 64 1.00 4.24 -2.07
C LEU A 64 1.61 5.21 -3.08
N ALA A 65 2.70 5.91 -2.73
CA ALA A 65 3.45 6.70 -3.71
C ALA A 65 4.05 5.82 -4.83
N ASN A 66 4.59 4.65 -4.48
CA ASN A 66 5.10 3.68 -5.46
C ASN A 66 3.97 3.07 -6.31
N VAL A 67 2.79 2.83 -5.72
CA VAL A 67 1.59 2.42 -6.48
C VAL A 67 1.25 3.47 -7.53
N GLU A 68 1.13 4.74 -7.15
CA GLU A 68 0.68 5.80 -8.07
C GLU A 68 1.65 6.02 -9.25
N ILE A 69 2.96 5.95 -9.01
CA ILE A 69 3.95 6.05 -10.10
C ILE A 69 3.76 4.92 -11.13
N ASN A 70 3.50 3.69 -10.67
CA ASN A 70 3.24 2.57 -11.57
C ASN A 70 1.90 2.73 -12.29
N LEU A 71 0.85 3.19 -11.60
CA LEU A 71 -0.46 3.43 -12.20
C LEU A 71 -0.42 4.50 -13.29
N ALA A 72 0.35 5.57 -13.11
CA ALA A 72 0.52 6.62 -14.10
C ALA A 72 1.13 6.13 -15.43
N SER A 73 1.79 4.96 -15.42
CA SER A 73 2.41 4.34 -16.59
C SER A 73 1.57 3.20 -17.20
N LEU A 74 0.44 2.84 -16.58
CA LEU A 74 -0.47 1.80 -17.07
C LEU A 74 -1.49 2.35 -18.05
N LYS A 75 -1.78 1.57 -19.10
CA LYS A 75 -2.84 1.86 -20.07
C LYS A 75 -4.19 1.24 -19.72
N ASP A 76 -4.20 0.28 -18.80
CA ASP A 76 -5.43 -0.36 -18.33
C ASP A 76 -6.09 0.50 -17.25
N GLU A 77 -6.96 1.40 -17.69
CA GLU A 77 -7.68 2.34 -16.83
C GLU A 77 -8.63 1.65 -15.84
N THR A 78 -9.15 0.46 -16.19
CA THR A 78 -10.05 -0.28 -15.29
C THR A 78 -9.26 -0.81 -14.10
N PHE A 79 -8.13 -1.47 -14.37
CA PHE A 79 -7.23 -1.91 -13.31
C PHE A 79 -6.72 -0.74 -12.47
N ALA A 80 -6.35 0.38 -13.09
CA ALA A 80 -5.87 1.55 -12.37
C ALA A 80 -6.95 2.15 -11.46
N ALA A 81 -8.20 2.23 -11.91
CA ALA A 81 -9.33 2.68 -11.10
C ALA A 81 -9.57 1.76 -9.89
N ASP A 82 -9.56 0.45 -10.10
CA ASP A 82 -9.75 -0.54 -9.03
C ASP A 82 -8.66 -0.44 -7.96
N VAL A 83 -7.40 -0.29 -8.37
CA VAL A 83 -6.28 -0.11 -7.43
C VAL A 83 -6.40 1.21 -6.68
N ARG A 84 -6.76 2.32 -7.33
CA ARG A 84 -6.98 3.62 -6.65
C ARG A 84 -8.11 3.54 -5.63
N ASN A 85 -9.19 2.83 -5.95
CA ASN A 85 -10.29 2.60 -5.02
C ASN A 85 -9.84 1.83 -3.77
N GLN A 86 -9.04 0.78 -3.94
CA GLN A 86 -8.45 0.05 -2.82
C GLN A 86 -7.50 0.94 -2.01
N ALA A 87 -6.60 1.67 -2.67
CA ALA A 87 -5.63 2.55 -2.02
C ALA A 87 -6.29 3.62 -1.13
N ARG A 88 -7.42 4.18 -1.57
CA ARG A 88 -8.18 5.18 -0.80
C ARG A 88 -8.69 4.65 0.55
N LEU A 89 -8.90 3.35 0.68
CA LEU A 89 -9.37 2.72 1.91
C LEU A 89 -8.24 2.46 2.93
N LEU A 90 -6.97 2.64 2.53
CA LEU A 90 -5.80 2.32 3.36
C LEU A 90 -5.29 3.55 4.12
N THR A 91 -6.16 4.24 4.85
CA THR A 91 -5.80 5.42 5.66
C THR A 91 -6.06 5.17 7.14
N LEU A 92 -5.03 5.35 7.98
CA LEU A 92 -5.06 5.17 9.44
C LEU A 92 -5.45 6.43 10.20
#